data_AF-A0A7W8D453-F1
#
_entry.id   AF-A0A7W8D453-F1
#
_cell.length_a   1.000
_cell.length_b   1.000
_cell.length_c   1.000
_cell.angle_alpha   90.00
_cell.angle_beta   90.00
_cell.angle_gamma   90.00
#
_symmetry.space_group_name_H-M   'P 1'
#
loop_
_entity.id
_entity.type
_entity.pdbx_description
1 polymer ?
#
loop_
_entity_poly.entity_id
_entity_poly.type
_entity_poly.pdbx_seq_one_letter_code
_entity_poly.pdbx_strand_id
1 'polypeptide(L)'
;MKSVKDSRFPKYFDASFDQNQFDRYMKEFYQYRGNLLTGGICIKEYVDLKKYENHTNEVRVFYFDQNIISVCQNSDQPENAPMPPVELIQKYQFLDSRFYTIDYAELKDGSWIIIETGDGSVSGIPPKQDLEEFYKSLCRIIQKRKDVLR
;
A
#
# COMPACT_ATOMS: atom_id res chain seq x y z
N MET A 1 0.19 10.28 -10.81
CA MET A 1 1.48 9.65 -10.43
C MET A 1 2.36 10.65 -9.68
N LYS A 2 3.12 10.23 -8.66
CA LYS A 2 4.01 11.13 -7.87
C LYS A 2 5.04 11.88 -8.74
N SER A 3 5.41 11.32 -9.89
CA SER A 3 6.50 11.80 -10.77
C SER A 3 6.08 12.75 -11.88
N VAL A 4 4.79 13.06 -12.01
CA VAL A 4 4.24 13.89 -13.09
C VAL A 4 3.32 15.00 -12.53
N LYS A 5 3.54 15.36 -11.26
CA LYS A 5 2.87 16.50 -10.62
C LYS A 5 3.12 17.74 -11.48
N ASP A 6 2.06 18.50 -11.75
CA ASP A 6 2.06 19.72 -12.58
C ASP A 6 2.33 19.53 -14.09
N SER A 7 2.26 18.29 -14.60
CA SER A 7 2.27 18.01 -16.04
C SER A 7 0.87 17.84 -16.62
N ARG A 8 0.76 17.74 -17.96
CA ARG A 8 -0.49 17.41 -18.67
C ARG A 8 -0.83 15.92 -18.65
N PHE A 9 -0.07 15.10 -17.90
CA PHE A 9 -0.29 13.66 -17.84
C PHE A 9 -1.66 13.35 -17.19
N PRO A 10 -2.50 12.50 -17.81
CA PRO A 10 -3.84 12.25 -17.34
C PRO A 10 -3.84 11.54 -15.98
N LYS A 11 -4.90 11.77 -15.19
CA LYS A 11 -5.07 11.13 -13.87
C LYS A 11 -5.35 9.63 -14.00
N TYR A 12 -6.13 9.26 -15.01
CA TYR A 12 -6.48 7.90 -15.39
C TYR A 12 -6.73 7.84 -16.90
N PHE A 13 -6.74 6.62 -17.45
CA PHE A 13 -7.16 6.34 -18.82
C PHE A 13 -8.52 5.65 -18.77
N ASP A 14 -9.41 6.00 -19.69
CA ASP A 14 -10.71 5.36 -19.86
C ASP A 14 -10.99 5.10 -21.36
N ALA A 15 -12.19 4.64 -21.69
CA ALA A 15 -12.58 4.31 -23.05
C ALA A 15 -12.60 5.50 -24.04
N SER A 16 -12.45 6.73 -23.56
CA SER A 16 -12.34 7.92 -24.43
C SER A 16 -10.95 8.07 -25.05
N PHE A 17 -9.95 7.33 -24.57
CA PHE A 17 -8.59 7.36 -25.09
C PHE A 17 -8.41 6.33 -26.20
N ASP A 18 -7.95 6.76 -27.37
CA ASP A 18 -7.50 5.85 -28.42
C ASP A 18 -6.06 5.37 -28.18
N GLN A 19 -5.63 4.35 -28.94
CA GLN A 19 -4.30 3.78 -28.84
C GLN A 19 -3.19 4.80 -29.09
N ASN A 20 -3.37 5.73 -30.04
CA ASN A 20 -2.36 6.73 -30.37
C ASN A 20 -2.17 7.75 -29.23
N GLN A 21 -3.27 8.14 -28.58
CA GLN A 21 -3.26 9.01 -27.42
C GLN A 21 -2.56 8.31 -26.24
N PHE A 22 -2.89 7.05 -26.00
CA PHE A 22 -2.25 6.25 -24.95
C PHE A 22 -0.74 6.13 -25.19
N ASP A 23 -0.32 5.76 -26.39
CA ASP A 23 1.10 5.60 -26.76
C ASP A 23 1.88 6.91 -26.61
N ARG A 24 1.27 8.04 -27.00
CA ARG A 24 1.86 9.38 -26.79
C ARG A 24 2.10 9.66 -25.32
N TYR A 25 1.11 9.40 -24.46
CA TYR A 25 1.28 9.59 -23.01
C TYR A 25 2.33 8.65 -22.44
N MET A 26 2.39 7.39 -22.88
CA MET A 26 3.46 6.48 -22.46
C MET A 26 4.83 7.02 -22.84
N LYS A 27 5.00 7.54 -24.07
CA LYS A 27 6.25 8.16 -24.50
C LYS A 27 6.65 9.35 -23.62
N GLU A 28 5.71 10.24 -23.31
CA GLU A 28 5.94 11.37 -22.39
C GLU A 28 6.32 10.88 -20.98
N PHE A 29 5.64 9.83 -20.49
CA PHE A 29 5.94 9.23 -19.20
C PHE A 29 7.37 8.68 -19.14
N TYR A 30 7.79 7.92 -20.15
CA TYR A 30 9.15 7.41 -20.25
C TYR A 30 10.18 8.56 -20.27
N GLN A 31 9.89 9.65 -20.99
CA GLN A 31 10.75 10.84 -21.00
C GLN A 31 10.86 11.50 -19.63
N TYR A 32 9.75 11.68 -18.91
CA TYR A 32 9.76 12.27 -17.57
C TYR A 32 10.47 11.40 -16.54
N ARG A 33 10.36 10.07 -16.65
CA ARG A 33 11.08 9.18 -15.75
C ARG A 33 12.57 9.12 -16.07
N GLY A 34 12.95 9.13 -17.34
CA GLY A 34 14.35 9.07 -17.77
C GLY A 34 15.13 7.98 -17.03
N ASN A 35 16.28 8.35 -16.47
CA ASN A 35 17.15 7.43 -15.71
C ASN A 35 16.58 7.01 -14.34
N LEU A 36 15.46 7.58 -13.90
CA LEU A 36 14.78 7.20 -12.66
C LEU A 36 13.78 6.06 -12.87
N LEU A 37 13.52 5.64 -14.11
CA LEU A 37 12.67 4.47 -14.35
C LEU A 37 13.42 3.20 -13.92
N THR A 38 12.89 2.51 -12.92
CA THR A 38 13.39 1.21 -12.47
C THR A 38 12.33 0.14 -12.73
N GLY A 39 12.74 -1.00 -13.29
CA GLY A 39 11.83 -2.08 -13.65
C GLY A 39 10.92 -1.72 -14.83
N GLY A 40 9.62 -1.57 -14.59
CA GLY A 40 8.61 -1.34 -15.62
C GLY A 40 7.41 -0.52 -15.12
N ILE A 41 6.33 -0.52 -15.90
CA ILE A 41 5.09 0.19 -15.57
C ILE A 41 4.05 -0.83 -15.11
N CYS A 42 3.42 -0.56 -13.97
CA CYS A 42 2.24 -1.29 -13.52
C CYS A 42 1.00 -0.42 -13.77
N ILE A 43 0.08 -0.92 -14.61
CA ILE A 43 -1.23 -0.30 -14.84
C ILE A 43 -2.23 -1.03 -13.97
N LYS A 44 -2.98 -0.28 -13.17
CA LYS A 44 -4.00 -0.81 -12.27
C LYS A 44 -5.36 -0.35 -12.75
N GLU A 45 -6.35 -1.23 -12.65
CA GLU A 45 -7.75 -0.86 -12.82
C GLU A 45 -8.11 0.29 -11.86
N TYR A 46 -8.93 1.22 -12.35
CA TYR A 46 -9.50 2.23 -11.49
C TYR A 46 -10.66 1.61 -10.70
N VAL A 47 -10.53 1.56 -9.37
CA VAL A 47 -11.56 1.06 -8.47
C VAL A 47 -12.07 2.18 -7.58
N ASP A 48 -13.38 2.14 -7.31
CA ASP A 48 -14.00 3.08 -6.39
C ASP A 48 -13.80 2.63 -4.94
N LEU A 49 -12.90 3.32 -4.24
CA LEU A 49 -12.66 3.10 -2.82
C LEU A 49 -13.74 3.76 -1.96
N LYS A 50 -14.17 3.08 -0.92
CA LYS A 50 -15.14 3.58 0.04
C LYS A 50 -14.54 4.67 0.90
N LYS A 51 -15.36 5.66 1.23
CA LYS A 51 -14.96 6.82 2.03
C LYS A 51 -15.87 7.00 3.23
N TYR A 52 -15.26 7.42 4.33
CA TYR A 52 -15.91 7.86 5.55
C TYR A 52 -15.46 9.29 5.80
N GLU A 53 -16.41 10.22 5.92
CA GLU A 53 -16.09 11.64 6.14
C GLU A 53 -15.11 12.22 5.10
N ASN A 54 -15.25 11.81 3.83
CA ASN A 54 -14.37 12.14 2.70
C ASN A 54 -12.96 11.53 2.71
N HIS A 55 -12.61 10.75 3.74
CA HIS A 55 -11.36 10.01 3.82
C HIS A 55 -11.54 8.57 3.35
N THR A 56 -10.62 8.07 2.54
CA THR A 56 -10.67 6.67 2.07
C THR A 56 -10.48 5.72 3.25
N ASN A 57 -11.23 4.62 3.32
CA ASN A 57 -10.95 3.62 4.33
C ASN A 57 -9.72 2.79 3.94
N GLU A 58 -8.54 3.21 4.40
CA GLU A 58 -7.26 2.56 4.11
C GLU A 58 -6.60 2.05 5.38
N VAL A 59 -6.11 0.82 5.38
CA VAL A 59 -5.42 0.20 6.52
C VAL A 59 -4.05 -0.29 6.07
N ARG A 60 -3.01 0.17 6.75
CA ARG A 60 -1.64 -0.32 6.56
C ARG A 60 -1.35 -1.41 7.57
N VAL A 61 -0.83 -2.51 7.07
CA VAL A 61 -0.33 -3.60 7.90
C VAL A 61 1.16 -3.73 7.70
N PHE A 62 1.91 -3.75 8.80
CA PHE A 62 3.32 -4.12 8.79
C PHE A 62 3.48 -5.59 9.13
N TYR A 63 4.40 -6.22 8.40
CA TYR A 63 4.77 -7.62 8.59
C TYR A 63 6.27 -7.71 8.79
N PHE A 64 6.69 -8.49 9.79
CA PHE A 64 8.09 -8.79 10.03
C PHE A 64 8.27 -10.28 10.27
N ASP A 65 9.15 -10.91 9.51
CA ASP A 65 9.53 -12.31 9.67
C ASP A 65 8.30 -13.23 9.74
N GLN A 66 7.38 -13.06 8.79
CA GLN A 66 6.10 -13.77 8.68
C GLN A 66 5.09 -13.52 9.81
N ASN A 67 5.31 -12.52 10.66
CA ASN A 67 4.38 -12.11 11.71
C ASN A 67 3.78 -10.74 11.38
N ILE A 68 2.50 -10.55 11.70
CA ILE A 68 1.86 -9.23 11.71
C ILE A 68 2.41 -8.47 12.91
N ILE A 69 2.99 -7.28 12.69
CA ILE A 69 3.52 -6.44 13.79
C ILE A 69 2.65 -5.24 14.11
N SER A 70 1.87 -4.78 13.14
CA SER A 70 0.90 -3.71 13.36
C SER A 70 -0.16 -3.70 12.26
N VAL A 71 -1.38 -3.35 12.64
CA VAL A 71 -2.52 -3.08 11.77
C VAL A 71 -3.04 -1.71 12.18
N CYS A 72 -2.98 -0.71 11.29
CA CYS A 72 -3.36 0.65 11.62
C CYS A 72 -4.05 1.35 10.45
N GLN A 73 -4.98 2.25 10.77
CA GLN A 73 -5.60 3.14 9.81
C GLN A 73 -4.54 4.04 9.17
N ASN A 74 -4.55 4.11 7.84
CA ASN A 74 -3.54 4.79 7.02
C ASN A 74 -4.10 6.02 6.31
N SER A 75 -5.26 6.50 6.74
CA SER A 75 -5.79 7.82 6.39
C SER A 75 -6.52 8.42 7.59
N ASP A 76 -7.10 9.60 7.44
CA ASP A 76 -7.86 10.27 8.50
C ASP A 76 -9.31 9.74 8.63
N GLN A 77 -9.55 8.48 8.27
CA GLN A 77 -10.87 7.87 8.49
C GLN A 77 -11.22 7.79 10.00
N PRO A 78 -12.51 7.71 10.35
CA PRO A 78 -12.96 7.53 11.74
C PRO A 78 -12.43 6.24 12.36
N GLU A 79 -12.16 6.23 13.67
CA GLU A 79 -11.61 5.07 14.39
C GLU A 79 -12.50 3.82 14.34
N ASN A 80 -13.81 4.01 14.16
CA ASN A 80 -14.80 2.93 14.05
C ASN A 80 -15.02 2.46 12.59
N ALA A 81 -14.25 2.97 11.62
CA ALA A 81 -14.31 2.48 10.25
C ALA A 81 -13.95 0.97 10.20
N PRO A 82 -14.57 0.18 9.31
CA PRO A 82 -14.30 -1.24 9.20
C PRO A 82 -12.82 -1.54 8.95
N MET A 83 -12.35 -2.67 9.47
CA MET A 83 -11.00 -3.19 9.22
C MET A 83 -11.06 -4.32 8.18
N PRO A 84 -9.96 -4.59 7.45
CA PRO A 84 -9.93 -5.72 6.53
C PRO A 84 -10.15 -7.04 7.28
N PRO A 85 -10.77 -8.05 6.65
CA PRO A 85 -10.93 -9.38 7.25
C PRO A 85 -9.59 -9.94 7.71
N VAL A 86 -9.56 -10.54 8.91
CA VAL A 86 -8.33 -11.06 9.51
C VAL A 86 -7.70 -12.13 8.60
N GLU A 87 -8.53 -12.94 7.94
CA GLU A 87 -8.11 -13.98 7.01
C GLU A 87 -7.38 -13.38 5.80
N LEU A 88 -7.82 -12.21 5.33
CA LEU A 88 -7.15 -11.49 4.23
C LEU A 88 -5.77 -10.99 4.66
N ILE A 89 -5.65 -10.45 5.86
CA ILE A 89 -4.38 -9.99 6.43
C ILE A 89 -3.41 -11.17 6.59
N GLN A 90 -3.89 -12.27 7.18
CA GLN A 90 -3.09 -13.47 7.45
C GLN A 90 -2.59 -14.15 6.18
N LYS A 91 -3.41 -14.15 5.11
CA LYS A 91 -3.07 -14.75 3.82
C LYS A 91 -1.73 -14.24 3.27
N TYR A 92 -1.38 -12.98 3.53
CA TYR A 92 -0.18 -12.36 2.98
C TYR A 92 0.99 -12.28 3.95
N GLN A 93 0.99 -13.02 5.07
CA GLN A 93 2.12 -13.07 5.99
C GLN A 93 3.40 -13.68 5.39
N PHE A 94 3.28 -14.50 4.35
CA PHE A 94 4.38 -15.33 3.84
C PHE A 94 4.99 -14.80 2.53
N LEU A 95 4.98 -13.48 2.31
CA LEU A 95 5.73 -12.90 1.19
C LEU A 95 7.24 -13.10 1.37
N ASP A 96 7.96 -13.17 0.25
CA ASP A 96 9.42 -13.32 0.20
C ASP A 96 10.14 -11.99 0.54
N SER A 97 9.78 -11.41 1.68
CA SER A 97 10.43 -10.26 2.29
C SER A 97 10.34 -10.39 3.79
N ARG A 98 11.43 -10.04 4.48
CA ARG A 98 11.46 -10.12 5.94
C ARG A 98 10.76 -8.94 6.60
N PHE A 99 10.64 -7.81 5.93
CA PHE A 99 10.00 -6.62 6.49
C PHE A 99 9.30 -5.82 5.40
N TYR A 100 7.98 -5.78 5.44
CA TYR A 100 7.18 -5.15 4.40
C TYR A 100 5.87 -4.59 4.95
N THR A 101 5.24 -3.75 4.15
CA THR A 101 3.90 -3.24 4.38
C THR A 101 2.95 -3.65 3.28
N ILE A 102 1.69 -3.84 3.64
CA ILE A 102 0.58 -3.95 2.69
C ILE A 102 -0.48 -2.93 3.09
N ASP A 103 -0.88 -2.11 2.13
CA ASP A 103 -1.98 -1.18 2.28
C ASP A 103 -3.24 -1.80 1.67
N TYR A 104 -4.25 -1.96 2.49
CA TYR A 104 -5.56 -2.45 2.14
C TYR A 104 -6.55 -1.29 2.05
N ALA A 105 -7.49 -1.35 1.13
CA ALA A 105 -8.59 -0.38 1.05
C ALA A 105 -9.93 -1.09 0.91
N GLU A 106 -10.97 -0.51 1.53
CA GLU A 106 -12.35 -0.97 1.37
C GLU A 106 -12.91 -0.45 0.04
N LEU A 107 -13.55 -1.33 -0.72
CA LEU A 107 -14.30 -1.01 -1.93
C LEU A 107 -15.72 -0.54 -1.60
N LYS A 108 -16.39 0.14 -2.53
CA LYS A 108 -17.78 0.62 -2.33
C LYS A 108 -18.76 -0.47 -1.92
N ASP A 109 -18.56 -1.71 -2.38
CA ASP A 109 -19.40 -2.86 -2.04
C ASP A 109 -19.07 -3.50 -0.68
N GLY A 110 -18.08 -2.96 0.04
CA GLY A 110 -17.62 -3.45 1.35
C GLY A 110 -16.58 -4.56 1.28
N SER A 111 -16.21 -5.04 0.08
CA SER A 111 -15.07 -5.94 -0.09
C SER A 111 -13.74 -5.17 0.04
N TRP A 112 -12.61 -5.89 0.10
CA TRP A 112 -11.29 -5.29 0.36
C TRP A 112 -10.29 -5.64 -0.74
N ILE A 113 -9.44 -4.68 -1.08
CA ILE A 113 -8.38 -4.83 -2.09
C ILE A 113 -7.03 -4.38 -1.53
N ILE A 114 -5.94 -4.96 -2.04
CA ILE A 114 -4.57 -4.46 -1.81
C ILE A 114 -4.28 -3.36 -2.83
N ILE A 115 -3.91 -2.17 -2.34
CA ILE A 115 -3.62 -1.02 -3.20
C ILE A 115 -2.13 -0.74 -3.36
N GLU A 116 -1.31 -1.13 -2.38
CA GLU A 116 0.13 -0.92 -2.36
C GLU A 116 0.83 -1.98 -1.50
N THR A 117 2.03 -2.38 -1.92
CA THR A 117 2.97 -3.15 -1.12
C THR A 117 4.29 -2.39 -1.09
N GLY A 118 4.92 -2.29 0.07
CA GLY A 118 6.14 -1.51 0.26
C GLY A 118 7.18 -2.22 1.11
N ASP A 119 8.44 -1.81 0.97
CA ASP A 119 9.50 -2.24 1.88
C ASP A 119 9.33 -1.54 3.23
N GLY A 120 9.32 -2.32 4.32
CA GLY A 120 9.02 -1.81 5.64
C GLY A 120 10.04 -0.79 6.15
N SER A 121 11.29 -0.82 5.66
CA SER A 121 12.38 0.08 6.10
C SER A 121 12.23 1.52 5.59
N VAL A 122 11.41 1.72 4.56
CA VAL A 122 11.15 3.03 3.95
C VAL A 122 9.68 3.43 3.98
N SER A 123 8.80 2.56 4.48
CA SER A 123 7.39 2.85 4.66
C SER A 123 7.17 3.79 5.86
N GLY A 124 6.43 4.88 5.62
CA GLY A 124 6.04 5.79 6.68
C GLY A 124 5.13 5.13 7.72
N ILE A 125 5.28 5.54 8.98
CA ILE A 125 4.42 5.09 10.07
C ILE A 125 3.10 5.89 10.01
N PRO A 126 1.93 5.24 10.07
CA PRO A 126 0.65 5.96 10.07
C PRO A 126 0.54 6.92 11.27
N PRO A 127 -0.13 8.08 11.13
CA PRO A 127 -0.16 9.11 12.18
C PRO A 127 -0.73 8.64 13.52
N LYS A 128 -1.72 7.73 13.48
CA LYS A 128 -2.41 7.18 14.67
C LYS A 128 -1.78 5.90 15.21
N GLN A 129 -0.62 5.49 14.70
CA GLN A 129 0.05 4.28 15.14
C GLN A 129 0.55 4.43 16.58
N ASP A 130 0.23 3.45 17.43
CA ASP A 130 0.95 3.27 18.69
C ASP A 130 2.38 2.80 18.39
N LEU A 131 3.32 3.73 18.49
CA LEU A 131 4.74 3.49 18.26
C LEU A 131 5.35 2.56 19.31
N GLU A 132 4.89 2.65 20.55
CA GLU A 132 5.43 1.83 21.63
C GLU A 132 5.07 0.36 21.41
N GLU A 133 3.80 0.07 21.12
CA GLU A 133 3.39 -1.31 20.82
C GLU A 133 4.00 -1.84 19.54
N PHE A 134 4.17 -0.98 18.52
CA PHE A 134 4.89 -1.34 17.29
C PHE A 134 6.30 -1.87 17.60
N TYR A 135 7.10 -1.11 18.34
CA TYR A 135 8.47 -1.52 18.68
C TYR A 135 8.51 -2.69 19.66
N LYS A 136 7.57 -2.78 20.62
CA LYS A 136 7.45 -3.96 21.50
C LYS A 136 7.17 -5.23 20.71
N SER A 137 6.25 -5.18 19.75
CA SER A 137 5.93 -6.32 18.89
C SER A 137 7.12 -6.76 18.04
N LEU A 138 7.84 -5.79 17.46
CA LEU A 138 9.08 -6.08 16.72
C LEU A 138 10.15 -6.75 17.60
N CYS A 139 10.42 -6.19 18.79
CA CYS A 139 11.36 -6.74 19.76
C CYS A 139 11.00 -8.17 20.17
N ARG A 140 9.71 -8.44 20.43
CA ARG A 140 9.19 -9.77 20.81
C ARG A 140 9.50 -10.82 19.74
N ILE A 141 9.33 -10.48 18.46
CA ILE A 141 9.61 -11.41 17.35
C ILE A 141 11.12 -11.65 17.21
N ILE A 142 11.93 -10.59 17.31
CA ILE A 142 13.40 -10.69 17.23
C ILE A 142 13.94 -11.58 18.36
N GLN A 143 13.41 -11.44 19.59
CA GLN A 143 13.81 -12.26 20.73
C GLN A 143 13.47 -13.74 20.51
N LYS A 144 12.22 -14.06 20.15
CA LYS A 144 11.80 -15.44 19.84
C LYS A 144 12.70 -16.11 18.80
N ARG A 145 13.11 -15.36 17.77
CA ARG A 145 14.02 -15.90 16.75
C ARG A 145 15.41 -16.21 17.30
N LYS A 146 15.95 -15.39 18.20
CA LYS A 146 17.25 -15.66 18.84
C LYS A 146 17.21 -16.92 19.68
N ASP A 147 16.09 -17.21 20.32
CA ASP A 147 15.92 -18.41 21.14
C ASP A 147 15.81 -19.69 20.31
N VAL A 148 15.27 -19.61 19.09
CA VAL A 148 15.18 -20.76 18.15
C VAL A 148 16.54 -21.07 17.48
N LEU A 149 17.43 -20.08 17.37
CA LEU A 149 18.75 -20.22 16.73
C LEU A 149 19.88 -20.56 17.71
N ARG A 150 19.58 -20.69 19.01
CA ARG A 150 20.50 -21.16 20.06
C ARG A 150 20.26 -22.62 20.37
#